data_AF-F4RSI2-F1
#
_entry.id   AF-F4RSI2-F1
#
_cell.length_a   1.000
_cell.length_b   1.000
_cell.length_c   1.000
_cell.angle_alpha   90.00
_cell.angle_beta   90.00
_cell.angle_gamma   90.00
#
_symmetry.space_group_name_H-M   'P 1'
#
loop_
_entity.id
_entity.type
_entity.pdbx_description
1 polymer ?
#
loop_
_entity_poly.entity_id
_entity_poly.type
_entity_poly.pdbx_seq_one_letter_code
_entity_poly.pdbx_strand_id
1 'polypeptide(L)'
;MRCHDTVFDNQAAAWSILSVQASRDRPVNTTLIVLRMNHILSFLFLAFMLTSGAYSQYAVIAHEEEFLGPRIAALTILKPIDPDFHFSQETKWTDTLILKGPIVKTPGDNNDPNKLKVQKVARAQAQIWFKSNVDCMNLVGFSYTLSNLLSQAPLRSHKLFAVRVSEVLSDPALEITKRMYCLYILQVLLEYVPSRKLDFLRTNIRSGAVSRAGLELSLTKGFDLASEAHKIRKKGMNRMDPMLFEAFQRVELLERIQMRYRQTGASQPSKTLMKLHDDLLLASCPLGELEIVSLTDNCIRHMIENDVSEEDKQTTYELMTHSFQNSDISRKTLKARIATNNATKELYDEMYKWMKTRREISLYLSLNRVDPYITNLLLPFLGTPLPTLEHYKYIFLSFEAHTQAEVKLEKHLQTIAEKRVTRLRGMQGQLQDMELETGHAHHIGEVSTIEQTTLERELEQADQEDREFDLQQYIPQRIDSSTYKKYQRFVLKILNMASPHIKGAKAYLKQSRNCSGRTPSLSIVILDPFISIGIRDQDLQFIFKNHLARAELKTDSLQI
;
A
#
# COMPACT_ATOMS: atom_id res chain seq x y z
N MET A 1 7.87 -38.54 -14.53
CA MET A 1 9.25 -38.34 -15.01
C MET A 1 9.92 -39.71 -15.17
N ARG A 2 9.82 -40.34 -16.36
CA ARG A 2 10.59 -41.55 -16.80
C ARG A 2 10.18 -42.01 -18.23
N CYS A 3 9.94 -41.07 -19.16
CA CYS A 3 9.53 -41.41 -20.54
C CYS A 3 10.37 -40.73 -21.64
N HIS A 4 11.48 -40.06 -21.32
CA HIS A 4 12.29 -39.37 -22.35
C HIS A 4 13.56 -40.11 -22.79
N ASP A 5 14.02 -41.12 -22.05
CA ASP A 5 15.32 -41.76 -22.34
C ASP A 5 15.21 -42.88 -23.40
N THR A 6 14.05 -43.51 -23.58
CA THR A 6 13.87 -44.61 -24.55
C THR A 6 13.75 -44.16 -26.02
N VAL A 7 13.58 -42.85 -26.27
CA VAL A 7 13.47 -42.33 -27.64
C VAL A 7 14.84 -42.17 -28.30
N PHE A 8 15.88 -41.87 -27.52
CA PHE A 8 17.23 -41.68 -28.05
C PHE A 8 17.95 -43.01 -28.37
N ASP A 9 17.75 -44.04 -27.55
CA ASP A 9 18.39 -45.35 -27.80
C ASP A 9 17.83 -46.06 -29.05
N ASN A 10 16.55 -45.86 -29.35
CA ASN A 10 15.93 -46.40 -30.56
C ASN A 10 16.39 -45.68 -31.85
N GLN A 11 16.79 -44.41 -31.77
CA GLN A 11 17.37 -43.69 -32.91
C GLN A 11 18.79 -44.18 -33.23
N ALA A 12 19.61 -44.46 -32.22
CA ALA A 12 20.95 -45.00 -32.42
C ALA A 12 20.93 -46.41 -33.04
N ALA A 13 19.99 -47.26 -32.61
CA ALA A 13 19.81 -48.60 -33.18
C ALA A 13 19.33 -48.57 -34.65
N ALA A 14 18.42 -47.64 -34.99
CA ALA A 14 17.94 -47.48 -36.37
C ALA A 14 19.04 -47.00 -37.34
N TRP A 15 19.96 -46.15 -36.86
CA TRP A 15 21.10 -45.69 -37.66
C TRP A 15 22.15 -46.79 -37.90
N SER A 16 22.36 -47.68 -36.92
CA SER A 16 23.22 -48.86 -37.07
C SER A 16 22.73 -49.79 -38.19
N ILE A 17 21.43 -50.12 -38.20
CA ILE A 17 20.84 -51.05 -39.18
C ILE A 17 20.89 -50.48 -40.60
N LEU A 18 20.64 -49.17 -40.77
CA LEU A 18 20.67 -48.50 -42.08
C LEU A 18 22.09 -48.43 -42.66
N SER A 19 23.13 -48.32 -41.83
CA SER A 19 24.51 -48.25 -42.30
C SER A 19 25.05 -49.59 -42.85
N VAL A 20 24.55 -50.72 -42.34
CA VAL A 20 25.04 -52.05 -42.73
C VAL A 20 24.42 -52.53 -44.05
N GLN A 21 23.16 -52.17 -44.35
CA GLN A 21 22.49 -52.59 -45.59
C GLN A 21 22.88 -51.79 -46.85
N ALA A 22 23.50 -50.61 -46.71
CA ALA A 22 23.93 -49.80 -47.85
C ALA A 22 25.20 -50.31 -48.57
N SER A 23 25.82 -51.40 -48.07
CA SER A 23 27.09 -51.92 -48.59
C SER A 23 26.97 -53.04 -49.63
N ARG A 24 25.75 -53.48 -49.99
CA ARG A 24 25.54 -54.51 -51.00
C ARG A 24 24.47 -54.11 -52.01
N ASP A 25 24.95 -53.94 -53.24
CA ASP A 25 24.24 -53.93 -54.51
C ASP A 25 23.58 -52.62 -55.01
N ARG A 26 24.23 -52.11 -56.08
CA ARG A 26 23.85 -51.10 -57.07
C ARG A 26 23.90 -49.63 -56.61
N PRO A 27 24.41 -48.72 -57.48
CA PRO A 27 24.45 -47.29 -57.20
C PRO A 27 23.04 -46.73 -57.32
N VAL A 28 22.22 -46.96 -56.30
CA VAL A 28 21.03 -46.14 -56.10
C VAL A 28 21.54 -44.76 -55.75
N ASN A 29 20.96 -43.74 -56.40
CA ASN A 29 21.36 -42.33 -56.30
C ASN A 29 21.21 -41.84 -54.85
N THR A 30 22.19 -42.15 -54.00
CA THR A 30 22.21 -41.96 -52.55
C THR A 30 22.03 -40.49 -52.21
N THR A 31 22.51 -39.61 -53.06
CA THR A 31 22.30 -38.16 -52.95
C THR A 31 20.82 -37.79 -53.00
N LEU A 32 20.02 -38.42 -53.87
CA LEU A 32 18.58 -38.15 -53.98
C LEU A 32 17.80 -38.70 -52.78
N ILE A 33 18.20 -39.86 -52.26
CA ILE A 33 17.58 -40.46 -51.07
C ILE A 33 17.89 -39.63 -49.81
N VAL A 34 19.14 -39.20 -49.65
CA VAL A 34 19.57 -38.33 -48.53
C VAL A 34 18.88 -36.98 -48.58
N LEU A 35 18.74 -36.37 -49.77
CA LEU A 35 17.97 -35.12 -49.95
C LEU A 35 16.50 -35.31 -49.56
N ARG A 36 15.85 -36.39 -50.04
CA ARG A 36 14.45 -36.67 -49.70
C ARG A 36 14.25 -36.95 -48.20
N MET A 37 15.16 -37.70 -47.57
CA MET A 37 15.11 -37.95 -46.13
C MET A 37 15.31 -36.67 -45.31
N ASN A 38 16.23 -35.79 -45.70
CA ASN A 38 16.41 -34.50 -45.03
C ASN A 38 15.17 -33.61 -45.15
N HIS A 39 14.54 -33.55 -46.33
CA HIS A 39 13.29 -32.81 -46.50
C HIS A 39 12.14 -33.37 -45.65
N ILE A 40 12.03 -34.69 -45.56
CA ILE A 40 11.01 -35.35 -44.72
C ILE A 40 11.28 -35.08 -43.23
N LEU A 41 12.53 -35.15 -42.78
CA LEU A 41 12.92 -34.86 -41.39
C LEU A 41 12.69 -33.39 -41.02
N SER A 42 13.03 -32.44 -41.90
CA SER A 42 12.74 -31.02 -41.69
C SER A 42 11.24 -30.75 -41.64
N PHE A 43 10.44 -31.42 -42.48
CA PHE A 43 8.99 -31.30 -42.47
C PHE A 43 8.38 -31.87 -41.18
N LEU A 44 8.83 -33.05 -40.72
CA LEU A 44 8.36 -33.67 -39.48
C LEU A 44 8.75 -32.84 -38.24
N PHE A 45 9.95 -32.25 -38.23
CA PHE A 45 10.37 -31.35 -37.16
C PHE A 45 9.53 -30.07 -37.12
N LEU A 46 9.26 -29.47 -38.28
CA LEU A 46 8.38 -28.30 -38.37
C LEU A 46 6.94 -28.65 -37.94
N ALA A 47 6.42 -29.80 -38.37
CA ALA A 47 5.11 -30.30 -37.96
C ALA A 47 5.07 -30.58 -36.45
N PHE A 48 6.14 -31.10 -35.84
CA PHE A 48 6.25 -31.32 -34.40
C PHE A 48 6.33 -30.00 -33.61
N MET A 49 7.04 -28.99 -34.11
CA MET A 49 7.09 -27.66 -33.49
C MET A 49 5.75 -26.94 -33.59
N LEU A 50 5.06 -27.04 -34.74
CA LEU A 50 3.73 -26.47 -34.93
C LEU A 50 2.68 -27.20 -34.10
N THR A 51 2.74 -28.53 -34.03
CA THR A 51 1.81 -29.32 -33.21
C THR A 51 2.11 -29.19 -31.73
N SER A 52 3.35 -29.12 -31.26
CA SER A 52 3.66 -28.90 -29.82
C SER A 52 3.35 -27.45 -29.38
N GLY A 53 3.57 -26.46 -30.25
CA GLY A 53 3.13 -25.07 -30.01
C GLY A 53 1.61 -24.97 -29.95
N ALA A 54 0.90 -25.60 -30.89
CA ALA A 54 -0.55 -25.67 -30.86
C ALA A 54 -1.05 -26.46 -29.64
N TYR A 55 -0.48 -27.63 -29.34
CA TYR A 55 -0.92 -28.52 -28.27
C TYR A 55 -0.61 -27.95 -26.88
N SER A 56 0.52 -27.25 -26.71
CA SER A 56 0.80 -26.51 -25.46
C SER A 56 -0.17 -25.34 -25.28
N GLN A 57 -0.49 -24.59 -26.34
CA GLN A 57 -1.53 -23.56 -26.26
C GLN A 57 -2.91 -24.16 -25.97
N TYR A 58 -3.30 -25.24 -26.64
CA TYR A 58 -4.60 -25.90 -26.43
C TYR A 58 -4.70 -26.57 -25.06
N ALA A 59 -3.63 -27.22 -24.58
CA ALA A 59 -3.60 -27.87 -23.27
C ALA A 59 -3.56 -26.84 -22.13
N VAL A 60 -2.81 -25.74 -22.28
CA VAL A 60 -2.83 -24.62 -21.32
C VAL A 60 -4.21 -23.97 -21.29
N ILE A 61 -4.83 -23.72 -22.45
CA ILE A 61 -6.18 -23.14 -22.52
C ILE A 61 -7.23 -24.08 -21.93
N ALA A 62 -7.20 -25.37 -22.25
CA ALA A 62 -8.18 -26.35 -21.75
C ALA A 62 -8.02 -26.59 -20.24
N HIS A 63 -6.78 -26.70 -19.76
CA HIS A 63 -6.49 -26.82 -18.33
C HIS A 63 -6.91 -25.53 -17.61
N GLU A 64 -6.54 -24.33 -18.10
CA GLU A 64 -6.96 -23.07 -17.47
C GLU A 64 -8.49 -22.86 -17.46
N GLU A 65 -9.24 -23.40 -18.42
CA GLU A 65 -10.72 -23.37 -18.43
C GLU A 65 -11.35 -24.16 -17.27
N GLU A 66 -10.78 -25.30 -16.89
CA GLU A 66 -11.24 -26.07 -15.73
C GLU A 66 -11.03 -25.30 -14.42
N PHE A 67 -9.93 -24.54 -14.32
CA PHE A 67 -9.61 -23.72 -13.14
C PHE A 67 -10.29 -22.33 -13.15
N LEU A 68 -10.83 -21.89 -14.27
CA LEU A 68 -11.45 -20.57 -14.41
C LEU A 68 -12.71 -20.43 -13.54
N GLY A 69 -13.51 -21.49 -13.38
CA GLY A 69 -14.74 -21.47 -12.57
C GLY A 69 -14.47 -21.13 -11.09
N PRO A 70 -13.66 -21.94 -10.38
CA PRO A 70 -13.28 -21.65 -8.99
C PRO A 70 -12.61 -20.28 -8.81
N ARG A 71 -11.75 -19.86 -9.76
CA ARG A 71 -11.08 -18.54 -9.71
C ARG A 71 -12.08 -17.39 -9.85
N ILE A 72 -13.02 -17.49 -10.79
CA ILE A 72 -14.12 -16.52 -10.94
C ILE A 72 -14.97 -16.44 -9.66
N ALA A 73 -15.27 -17.57 -9.04
CA ALA A 73 -16.01 -17.60 -7.77
C ALA A 73 -15.22 -16.87 -6.66
N ALA A 74 -13.90 -17.06 -6.60
CA ALA A 74 -13.03 -16.37 -5.65
C ALA A 74 -12.95 -14.84 -5.87
N LEU A 75 -13.07 -14.37 -7.11
CA LEU A 75 -13.11 -12.94 -7.45
C LEU A 75 -14.41 -12.24 -7.05
N THR A 76 -15.46 -13.02 -6.77
CA THR A 76 -16.78 -12.50 -6.43
C THR A 76 -16.80 -12.12 -4.95
N ILE A 77 -16.26 -10.94 -4.66
CA ILE A 77 -15.97 -10.50 -3.29
C ILE A 77 -17.16 -9.78 -2.68
N LEU A 78 -18.00 -9.09 -3.45
CA LEU A 78 -19.04 -8.22 -2.90
C LEU A 78 -20.45 -8.78 -3.13
N LYS A 79 -21.19 -9.03 -2.06
CA LYS A 79 -22.62 -9.42 -2.13
C LYS A 79 -23.47 -8.42 -1.36
N PRO A 80 -24.75 -8.22 -1.76
CA PRO A 80 -25.73 -7.66 -0.84
C PRO A 80 -25.69 -8.45 0.46
N ILE A 81 -25.70 -7.75 1.59
CA ILE A 81 -25.63 -8.41 2.89
C ILE A 81 -27.01 -8.99 3.23
N ASP A 82 -28.10 -8.33 2.83
CA ASP A 82 -29.47 -8.76 3.07
C ASP A 82 -29.86 -9.98 2.20
N PRO A 83 -30.17 -11.15 2.81
CA PRO A 83 -30.57 -12.34 2.07
C PRO A 83 -31.98 -12.23 1.47
N ASP A 84 -32.84 -11.38 2.06
CA ASP A 84 -34.23 -11.14 1.62
C ASP A 84 -34.33 -9.94 0.66
N PHE A 85 -33.18 -9.43 0.19
CA PHE A 85 -33.12 -8.30 -0.71
C PHE A 85 -33.72 -8.64 -2.07
N HIS A 86 -35.03 -8.40 -2.19
CA HIS A 86 -35.80 -8.56 -3.42
C HIS A 86 -35.89 -7.22 -4.14
N PHE A 87 -35.37 -7.18 -5.37
CA PHE A 87 -35.48 -6.00 -6.22
C PHE A 87 -36.93 -5.74 -6.63
N SER A 88 -37.40 -4.50 -6.46
CA SER A 88 -38.47 -3.99 -7.31
C SER A 88 -37.92 -3.87 -8.73
N GLN A 89 -38.47 -4.67 -9.64
CA GLN A 89 -38.12 -4.59 -11.05
C GLN A 89 -38.48 -3.21 -11.62
N GLU A 90 -37.74 -2.84 -12.66
CA GLU A 90 -38.01 -1.76 -13.62
C GLU A 90 -37.75 -0.32 -13.18
N THR A 91 -36.49 0.08 -13.31
CA THR A 91 -36.23 1.20 -14.23
C THR A 91 -35.53 0.62 -15.44
N LYS A 92 -36.19 0.65 -16.61
CA LYS A 92 -35.54 0.37 -17.89
C LYS A 92 -34.40 1.36 -18.04
N TRP A 93 -33.18 0.95 -17.71
CA TRP A 93 -31.98 1.66 -18.12
C TRP A 93 -31.94 1.56 -19.64
N THR A 94 -32.26 2.66 -20.31
CA THR A 94 -31.97 2.79 -21.73
C THR A 94 -30.46 2.75 -21.90
N ASP A 95 -29.98 1.77 -22.67
CA ASP A 95 -28.61 1.64 -23.18
C ASP A 95 -28.24 2.83 -24.10
N THR A 96 -28.30 4.06 -23.61
CA THR A 96 -27.91 5.28 -24.32
C THR A 96 -26.59 5.80 -23.76
N LEU A 97 -25.54 5.02 -23.98
CA LEU A 97 -24.19 5.52 -24.18
C LEU A 97 -23.59 4.72 -25.34
N ILE A 98 -24.19 4.93 -26.52
CA ILE A 98 -23.54 4.63 -27.79
C ILE A 98 -22.43 5.68 -27.93
N LEU A 99 -21.20 5.29 -27.56
CA LEU A 99 -20.02 5.86 -28.19
C LEU A 99 -20.27 5.75 -29.70
N LYS A 100 -20.32 6.89 -30.40
CA LYS A 100 -20.55 6.99 -31.84
C LYS A 100 -19.37 6.38 -32.61
N GLY A 101 -19.26 5.06 -32.58
CA GLY A 101 -18.62 4.22 -33.58
C GLY A 101 -19.69 3.26 -34.13
N PRO A 102 -19.63 2.85 -35.41
CA PRO A 102 -20.66 2.01 -36.00
C PRO A 102 -20.57 0.58 -35.43
N ILE A 103 -21.24 0.35 -34.29
CA ILE A 103 -21.44 -1.00 -33.76
C ILE A 103 -22.67 -1.57 -34.47
N VAL A 104 -22.41 -2.32 -35.55
CA VAL A 104 -23.42 -3.08 -36.29
C VAL A 104 -23.92 -4.21 -35.39
N LYS A 105 -25.07 -4.02 -34.74
CA LYS A 105 -25.82 -5.08 -34.06
C LYS A 105 -26.69 -5.82 -35.09
N THR A 106 -26.20 -6.92 -35.67
CA THR A 106 -27.02 -7.82 -36.49
C THR A 106 -27.35 -9.11 -35.73
N PRO A 107 -28.62 -9.36 -35.38
CA PRO A 107 -29.06 -10.67 -34.90
C PRO A 107 -29.26 -11.64 -36.07
N GLY A 108 -29.01 -12.93 -35.84
CA GLY A 108 -29.39 -14.01 -36.77
C GLY A 108 -28.28 -14.47 -37.73
N ASP A 109 -27.98 -15.76 -37.69
CA ASP A 109 -27.11 -16.57 -38.55
C ASP A 109 -25.56 -16.42 -38.43
N ASN A 110 -24.88 -17.53 -38.13
CA ASN A 110 -23.42 -17.60 -37.96
C ASN A 110 -22.65 -17.64 -39.30
N ASN A 111 -23.38 -17.78 -40.41
CA ASN A 111 -22.81 -17.86 -41.75
C ASN A 111 -22.82 -16.52 -42.51
N ASP A 112 -23.24 -15.42 -41.88
CA ASP A 112 -23.25 -14.11 -42.52
C ASP A 112 -21.81 -13.59 -42.75
N PRO A 113 -21.34 -13.44 -44.01
CA PRO A 113 -20.01 -12.91 -44.32
C PRO A 113 -19.79 -11.49 -43.78
N ASN A 114 -20.85 -10.72 -43.50
CA ASN A 114 -20.73 -9.40 -42.88
C ASN A 114 -20.34 -9.50 -41.40
N LYS A 115 -20.82 -10.51 -40.65
CA LYS A 115 -20.35 -10.76 -39.28
C LYS A 115 -18.87 -11.12 -39.24
N LEU A 116 -18.39 -11.90 -40.20
CA LEU A 116 -16.98 -12.25 -40.30
C LEU A 116 -16.12 -11.01 -40.58
N LYS A 117 -16.58 -10.09 -41.43
CA LYS A 117 -15.92 -8.80 -41.67
C LYS A 117 -15.90 -7.92 -40.41
N VAL A 118 -17.03 -7.76 -39.72
CA VAL A 118 -17.12 -6.99 -38.47
C VAL A 118 -16.19 -7.57 -37.40
N GLN A 119 -16.14 -8.90 -37.24
CA GLN A 119 -15.21 -9.53 -36.31
C GLN A 119 -13.74 -9.33 -36.69
N LYS A 120 -13.39 -9.37 -37.98
CA LYS A 120 -12.01 -9.10 -38.44
C LYS A 120 -11.59 -7.66 -38.17
N VAL A 121 -12.47 -6.68 -38.41
CA VAL A 121 -12.21 -5.27 -38.11
C VAL A 121 -12.06 -5.05 -36.60
N ALA A 122 -12.96 -5.61 -35.78
CA ALA A 122 -12.86 -5.52 -34.32
C ALA A 122 -11.56 -6.13 -33.78
N ARG A 123 -11.12 -7.27 -34.35
CA ARG A 123 -9.83 -7.89 -34.00
C ARG A 123 -8.63 -7.00 -34.36
N ALA A 124 -8.62 -6.44 -35.56
CA ALA A 124 -7.53 -5.55 -36.00
C ALA A 124 -7.45 -4.29 -35.12
N GLN A 125 -8.60 -3.70 -34.75
CA GLN A 125 -8.66 -2.56 -33.84
C GLN A 125 -8.16 -2.92 -32.44
N ALA A 126 -8.59 -4.06 -31.90
CA ALA A 126 -8.08 -4.54 -30.61
C ALA A 126 -6.55 -4.75 -30.65
N GLN A 127 -6.01 -5.36 -31.72
CA GLN A 127 -4.56 -5.54 -31.89
C GLN A 127 -3.79 -4.21 -31.92
N ILE A 128 -4.28 -3.23 -32.67
CA ILE A 128 -3.68 -1.89 -32.72
C ILE A 128 -3.72 -1.25 -31.34
N TRP A 129 -4.83 -1.38 -30.62
CA TRP A 129 -4.98 -0.86 -29.27
C TRP A 129 -4.01 -1.54 -28.30
N PHE A 130 -3.91 -2.87 -28.28
CA PHE A 130 -2.96 -3.62 -27.44
C PHE A 130 -1.54 -3.16 -27.70
N LYS A 131 -1.14 -3.04 -28.98
CA LYS A 131 0.18 -2.57 -29.37
C LYS A 131 0.46 -1.12 -28.93
N SER A 132 -0.57 -0.27 -28.94
CA SER A 132 -0.47 1.12 -28.51
C SER A 132 -0.46 1.29 -26.99
N ASN A 133 -0.84 0.25 -26.23
CA ASN A 133 -0.95 0.26 -24.78
C ASN A 133 0.03 -0.71 -24.09
N VAL A 134 1.03 -1.22 -24.80
CA VAL A 134 2.06 -2.12 -24.24
C VAL A 134 2.77 -1.48 -23.05
N ASP A 135 3.04 -0.18 -23.10
CA ASP A 135 3.66 0.55 -21.99
C ASP A 135 2.78 0.53 -20.73
N CYS A 136 1.47 0.69 -20.89
CA CYS A 136 0.51 0.55 -19.78
C CYS A 136 0.53 -0.88 -19.22
N MET A 137 0.60 -1.90 -20.08
CA MET A 137 0.66 -3.30 -19.64
C MET A 137 1.96 -3.62 -18.89
N ASN A 138 3.09 -3.14 -19.41
CA ASN A 138 4.40 -3.27 -18.77
C ASN A 138 4.42 -2.57 -17.41
N LEU A 139 3.78 -1.40 -17.27
CA LEU A 139 3.68 -0.67 -16.00
C LEU A 139 2.92 -1.45 -14.91
N VAL A 140 1.92 -2.23 -15.29
CA VAL A 140 1.19 -3.11 -14.36
C VAL A 140 1.95 -4.43 -14.10
N GLY A 141 3.06 -4.67 -14.79
CA GLY A 141 3.84 -5.90 -14.66
C GLY A 141 3.26 -7.07 -15.45
N PHE A 142 2.37 -6.82 -16.40
CA PHE A 142 2.03 -7.82 -17.41
C PHE A 142 3.24 -7.97 -18.33
N SER A 143 3.81 -9.18 -18.38
CA SER A 143 4.99 -9.43 -19.19
C SER A 143 4.70 -9.16 -20.68
N TYR A 144 5.76 -8.79 -21.42
CA TYR A 144 5.72 -8.69 -22.88
C TYR A 144 5.13 -9.96 -23.54
N THR A 145 5.34 -11.12 -22.91
CA THR A 145 4.77 -12.41 -23.34
C THR A 145 3.25 -12.43 -23.30
N LEU A 146 2.61 -11.85 -22.27
CA LEU A 146 1.16 -11.77 -22.16
C LEU A 146 0.57 -10.77 -23.18
N SER A 147 1.27 -9.65 -23.40
CA SER A 147 0.92 -8.68 -24.44
C SER A 147 0.98 -9.29 -25.85
N ASN A 148 2.01 -10.08 -26.14
CA ASN A 148 2.11 -10.80 -27.41
C ASN A 148 1.03 -11.88 -27.56
N LEU A 149 0.73 -12.62 -26.50
CA LEU A 149 -0.33 -13.63 -26.50
C LEU A 149 -1.69 -12.99 -26.87
N LEU A 150 -1.97 -11.81 -26.33
CA LEU A 150 -3.21 -11.07 -26.59
C LEU A 150 -3.31 -10.52 -28.01
N SER A 151 -2.19 -10.09 -28.58
CA SER A 151 -2.16 -9.63 -29.97
C SER A 151 -2.45 -10.75 -30.98
N GLN A 152 -2.24 -12.02 -30.62
CA GLN A 152 -2.36 -13.15 -31.55
C GLN A 152 -3.54 -14.10 -31.23
N ALA A 153 -4.10 -14.05 -30.02
CA ALA A 153 -5.03 -15.07 -29.56
C ALA A 153 -6.52 -14.77 -29.86
N PRO A 154 -7.37 -15.80 -30.04
CA PRO A 154 -8.80 -15.66 -30.29
C PRO A 154 -9.56 -15.07 -29.09
N LEU A 155 -10.81 -14.59 -29.28
CA LEU A 155 -11.73 -14.04 -28.25
C LEU A 155 -11.75 -14.75 -26.88
N ARG A 156 -11.36 -16.02 -26.80
CA ARG A 156 -11.19 -16.78 -25.54
C ARG A 156 -10.05 -16.24 -24.67
N SER A 157 -8.97 -15.73 -25.27
CA SER A 157 -7.86 -15.07 -24.55
C SER A 157 -8.30 -13.78 -23.86
N HIS A 158 -9.25 -13.04 -24.44
CA HIS A 158 -9.77 -11.81 -23.83
C HIS A 158 -10.50 -12.09 -22.51
N LYS A 159 -11.23 -13.22 -22.41
CA LYS A 159 -11.88 -13.62 -21.16
C LYS A 159 -10.85 -13.99 -20.09
N LEU A 160 -9.88 -14.83 -20.43
CA LEU A 160 -8.81 -15.20 -19.51
C LEU A 160 -8.03 -13.96 -19.04
N PHE A 161 -7.74 -13.04 -19.96
CA PHE A 161 -7.05 -11.81 -19.63
C PHE A 161 -7.88 -10.89 -18.74
N ALA A 162 -9.18 -10.73 -19.03
CA ALA A 162 -10.07 -10.01 -18.13
C ALA A 162 -10.06 -10.61 -16.72
N VAL A 163 -10.06 -11.95 -16.59
CA VAL A 163 -9.91 -12.62 -15.29
C VAL A 163 -8.57 -12.29 -14.63
N ARG A 164 -7.45 -12.34 -15.35
CA ARG A 164 -6.13 -11.99 -14.82
C ARG A 164 -6.06 -10.52 -14.36
N VAL A 165 -6.61 -9.60 -15.14
CA VAL A 165 -6.66 -8.18 -14.75
C VAL A 165 -7.55 -7.98 -13.52
N SER A 166 -8.68 -8.69 -13.44
CA SER A 166 -9.52 -8.69 -12.24
C SER A 166 -8.80 -9.25 -11.01
N GLU A 167 -8.00 -10.30 -11.16
CA GLU A 167 -7.17 -10.84 -10.07
C GLU A 167 -6.16 -9.82 -9.55
N VAL A 168 -5.51 -9.08 -10.46
CA VAL A 168 -4.61 -7.99 -10.08
C VAL A 168 -5.37 -6.90 -9.32
N LEU A 169 -6.57 -6.53 -9.77
CA LEU A 169 -7.43 -5.55 -9.09
C LEU A 169 -7.94 -6.01 -7.73
N SER A 170 -7.97 -7.31 -7.46
CA SER A 170 -8.32 -7.86 -6.15
C SER A 170 -7.23 -7.68 -5.10
N ASP A 171 -6.01 -7.27 -5.46
CA ASP A 171 -4.97 -6.93 -4.49
C ASP A 171 -5.26 -5.56 -3.85
N PRO A 172 -5.53 -5.46 -2.53
CA PRO A 172 -5.77 -4.18 -1.86
C PRO A 172 -4.52 -3.29 -1.81
N ALA A 173 -3.31 -3.86 -1.94
CA ALA A 173 -2.05 -3.11 -1.94
C ALA A 173 -1.69 -2.55 -3.34
N LEU A 174 -2.52 -2.78 -4.36
CA LEU A 174 -2.26 -2.31 -5.71
C LEU A 174 -2.24 -0.76 -5.75
N GLU A 175 -1.11 -0.21 -6.19
CA GLU A 175 -0.93 1.22 -6.38
C GLU A 175 -2.04 1.82 -7.24
N ILE A 176 -2.58 2.97 -6.83
CA ILE A 176 -3.72 3.63 -7.47
C ILE A 176 -3.51 3.85 -8.98
N THR A 177 -2.29 4.23 -9.41
CA THR A 177 -1.95 4.44 -10.81
C THR A 177 -2.10 3.15 -11.62
N LYS A 178 -1.60 2.02 -11.09
CA LYS A 178 -1.72 0.69 -11.71
C LYS A 178 -3.16 0.23 -11.73
N ARG A 179 -3.89 0.45 -10.63
CA ARG A 179 -5.34 0.17 -10.52
C ARG A 179 -6.12 0.87 -11.63
N MET A 180 -5.86 2.14 -11.88
CA MET A 180 -6.52 2.89 -12.96
C MET A 180 -6.19 2.34 -14.34
N TYR A 181 -4.94 1.96 -14.61
CA TYR A 181 -4.59 1.31 -15.88
C TYR A 181 -5.28 -0.04 -16.04
N CYS A 182 -5.35 -0.87 -14.99
CA CYS A 182 -6.11 -2.13 -15.03
C CYS A 182 -7.58 -1.89 -15.36
N LEU A 183 -8.22 -0.92 -14.72
CA LEU A 183 -9.61 -0.57 -14.98
C LEU A 183 -9.81 -0.02 -16.40
N TYR A 184 -8.90 0.84 -16.88
CA TYR A 184 -8.91 1.31 -18.26
C TYR A 184 -8.83 0.13 -19.25
N ILE A 185 -7.90 -0.80 -19.03
CA ILE A 185 -7.76 -2.00 -19.84
C ILE A 185 -9.06 -2.82 -19.82
N LEU A 186 -9.66 -3.02 -18.65
CA LEU A 186 -10.94 -3.73 -18.53
C LEU A 186 -12.11 -3.00 -19.21
N GLN A 187 -12.20 -1.67 -19.12
CA GLN A 187 -13.22 -0.88 -19.81
C GLN A 187 -13.14 -1.13 -21.31
N VAL A 188 -11.93 -1.05 -21.89
CA VAL A 188 -11.74 -1.30 -23.31
C VAL A 188 -12.08 -2.75 -23.68
N LEU A 189 -11.64 -3.74 -22.88
CA LEU A 189 -12.01 -5.13 -23.11
C LEU A 189 -13.52 -5.36 -23.09
N LEU A 190 -14.25 -4.70 -22.20
CA LEU A 190 -15.70 -4.80 -22.09
C LEU A 190 -16.44 -4.21 -23.28
N GLU A 191 -15.85 -3.24 -23.99
CA GLU A 191 -16.39 -2.73 -25.26
C GLU A 191 -16.29 -3.76 -26.39
N TYR A 192 -15.25 -4.59 -26.37
CA TYR A 192 -14.98 -5.58 -27.42
C TYR A 192 -15.51 -6.99 -27.12
N VAL A 193 -15.73 -7.33 -25.86
CA VAL A 193 -16.22 -8.65 -25.43
C VAL A 193 -17.69 -8.55 -25.07
N PRO A 194 -18.58 -9.37 -25.67
CA PRO A 194 -20.00 -9.38 -25.31
C PRO A 194 -20.17 -9.59 -23.81
N SER A 195 -20.91 -8.70 -23.14
CA SER A 195 -21.01 -8.66 -21.67
C SER A 195 -21.45 -10.01 -21.05
N ARG A 196 -22.26 -10.79 -21.78
CA ARG A 196 -22.69 -12.16 -21.42
C ARG A 196 -21.55 -13.18 -21.25
N LYS A 197 -20.31 -12.84 -21.64
CA LYS A 197 -19.14 -13.73 -21.48
C LYS A 197 -18.28 -13.37 -20.28
N LEU A 198 -18.56 -12.24 -19.64
CA LEU A 198 -17.82 -11.68 -18.51
C LEU A 198 -18.74 -11.54 -17.29
N ASP A 199 -19.60 -12.53 -17.05
CA ASP A 199 -20.57 -12.57 -15.95
C ASP A 199 -19.94 -12.51 -14.54
N PHE A 200 -18.62 -12.51 -14.42
CA PHE A 200 -17.89 -12.32 -13.16
C PHE A 200 -17.52 -10.85 -12.88
N LEU A 201 -17.46 -10.02 -13.94
CA LEU A 201 -17.21 -8.59 -13.88
C LEU A 201 -18.47 -7.76 -13.66
N ARG A 202 -19.63 -8.41 -13.42
CA ARG A 202 -20.97 -7.81 -13.39
C ARG A 202 -20.93 -6.35 -12.96
N THR A 203 -21.08 -5.44 -13.93
CA THR A 203 -21.12 -4.01 -13.67
C THR A 203 -22.50 -3.58 -13.18
N ASN A 204 -23.54 -4.37 -13.50
CA ASN A 204 -24.85 -4.21 -12.89
C ASN A 204 -24.87 -4.86 -11.51
N ILE A 205 -24.62 -4.03 -10.50
CA ILE A 205 -24.63 -4.40 -9.08
C ILE A 205 -25.97 -4.97 -8.63
N ARG A 206 -27.06 -4.68 -9.36
CA ARG A 206 -28.41 -5.18 -9.06
C ARG A 206 -28.64 -6.64 -9.45
N SER A 207 -27.71 -7.28 -10.14
CA SER A 207 -27.87 -8.65 -10.66
C SER A 207 -27.30 -9.74 -9.74
N GLY A 208 -26.87 -9.38 -8.53
CA GLY A 208 -26.31 -10.29 -7.54
C GLY A 208 -24.88 -9.89 -7.16
N ALA A 209 -24.07 -10.88 -6.83
CA ALA A 209 -22.71 -10.67 -6.37
C ALA A 209 -21.81 -10.01 -7.44
N VAL A 210 -20.96 -9.08 -7.01
CA VAL A 210 -20.06 -8.30 -7.85
C VAL A 210 -18.61 -8.49 -7.41
N SER A 211 -17.70 -8.60 -8.38
CA SER A 211 -16.26 -8.59 -8.10
C SER A 211 -15.78 -7.18 -7.77
N ARG A 212 -14.67 -7.07 -7.04
CA ARG A 212 -14.05 -5.75 -6.77
C ARG A 212 -13.85 -4.94 -8.06
N ALA A 213 -13.30 -5.59 -9.09
CA ALA A 213 -13.14 -5.00 -10.42
C ALA A 213 -14.48 -4.54 -11.04
N GLY A 214 -15.54 -5.35 -10.93
CA GLY A 214 -16.87 -4.99 -11.41
C GLY A 214 -17.47 -3.76 -10.71
N LEU A 215 -17.26 -3.64 -9.39
CA LEU A 215 -17.71 -2.47 -8.63
C LEU A 215 -16.91 -1.22 -9.02
N GLU A 216 -15.58 -1.31 -9.06
CA GLU A 216 -14.72 -0.21 -9.47
C GLU A 216 -15.08 0.27 -10.88
N LEU A 217 -15.31 -0.64 -11.84
CA LEU A 217 -15.76 -0.29 -13.19
C LEU A 217 -17.12 0.41 -13.22
N SER A 218 -18.05 -0.01 -12.35
CA SER A 218 -19.37 0.60 -12.25
C SER A 218 -19.29 2.03 -11.71
N LEU A 219 -18.54 2.25 -10.63
CA LEU A 219 -18.40 3.57 -9.99
C LEU A 219 -17.51 4.53 -10.79
N THR A 220 -16.58 4.02 -11.59
CA THR A 220 -15.69 4.82 -12.45
C THR A 220 -16.21 4.96 -13.89
N LYS A 221 -17.48 4.62 -14.13
CA LYS A 221 -18.10 4.78 -15.44
C LYS A 221 -18.16 6.25 -15.84
N GLY A 222 -17.63 6.57 -17.03
CA GLY A 222 -17.63 7.92 -17.59
C GLY A 222 -16.37 8.75 -17.31
N PHE A 223 -15.42 8.22 -16.53
CA PHE A 223 -14.12 8.85 -16.33
C PHE A 223 -13.11 8.42 -17.41
N ASP A 224 -12.26 9.35 -17.86
CA ASP A 224 -11.09 9.05 -18.68
C ASP A 224 -9.94 8.55 -17.77
N LEU A 225 -9.98 7.25 -17.47
CA LEU A 225 -9.03 6.61 -16.55
C LEU A 225 -7.57 6.69 -17.02
N ALA A 226 -7.33 6.67 -18.33
CA ALA A 226 -5.97 6.75 -18.88
C ALA A 226 -5.38 8.15 -18.68
N SER A 227 -6.17 9.20 -18.98
CA SER A 227 -5.76 10.58 -18.75
C SER A 227 -5.52 10.87 -17.27
N GLU A 228 -6.42 10.42 -16.38
CA GLU A 228 -6.25 10.61 -14.94
C GLU A 228 -5.05 9.83 -14.38
N ALA A 229 -4.79 8.60 -14.83
CA ALA A 229 -3.60 7.85 -14.44
C ALA A 229 -2.30 8.57 -14.84
N HIS A 230 -2.25 9.13 -16.05
CA HIS A 230 -1.10 9.92 -16.52
C HIS A 230 -0.91 11.21 -15.72
N LYS A 231 -2.01 11.88 -15.40
CA LYS A 231 -2.03 13.11 -14.57
C LYS A 231 -1.50 12.84 -13.17
N ILE A 232 -1.90 11.74 -12.53
CA ILE A 232 -1.42 11.33 -11.20
C ILE A 232 0.06 10.98 -11.26
N ARG A 233 0.49 10.22 -12.28
CA ARG A 233 1.91 9.89 -12.46
C ARG A 233 2.78 11.14 -12.59
N LYS A 234 2.31 12.18 -13.28
CA LYS A 234 3.05 13.43 -13.49
C LYS A 234 2.96 14.42 -12.33
N LYS A 235 1.80 14.52 -11.67
CA LYS A 235 1.48 15.62 -10.74
C LYS A 235 1.18 15.14 -9.31
N GLY A 236 1.21 13.84 -9.06
CA GLY A 236 0.86 13.21 -7.79
C GLY A 236 -0.66 13.02 -7.58
N MET A 237 -1.02 12.24 -6.56
CA MET A 237 -2.41 11.91 -6.20
C MET A 237 -3.26 13.14 -5.85
N ASN A 238 -2.66 14.23 -5.38
CA ASN A 238 -3.36 15.46 -4.99
C ASN A 238 -4.08 16.15 -6.17
N ARG A 239 -3.85 15.71 -7.41
CA ARG A 239 -4.53 16.20 -8.61
C ARG A 239 -5.60 15.26 -9.14
N MET A 240 -5.84 14.12 -8.51
CA MET A 240 -6.91 13.19 -8.90
C MET A 240 -8.27 13.90 -8.83
N ASP A 241 -9.16 13.59 -9.76
CA ASP A 241 -10.55 14.02 -9.68
C ASP A 241 -11.18 13.56 -8.33
N PRO A 242 -11.79 14.46 -7.54
CA PRO A 242 -12.36 14.10 -6.24
C PRO A 242 -13.45 13.02 -6.29
N MET A 243 -14.26 12.98 -7.36
CA MET A 243 -15.30 11.97 -7.53
C MET A 243 -14.68 10.60 -7.82
N LEU A 244 -13.63 10.58 -8.64
CA LEU A 244 -12.88 9.36 -8.90
C LEU A 244 -12.17 8.84 -7.64
N PHE A 245 -11.62 9.74 -6.83
CA PHE A 245 -11.05 9.40 -5.54
C PHE A 245 -12.10 8.82 -4.57
N GLU A 246 -13.29 9.43 -4.51
CA GLU A 246 -14.42 8.92 -3.71
C GLU A 246 -14.85 7.52 -4.16
N ALA A 247 -14.93 7.27 -5.47
CA ALA A 247 -15.26 5.95 -6.01
C ALA A 247 -14.33 4.85 -5.49
N PHE A 248 -13.01 5.10 -5.51
CA PHE A 248 -12.02 4.15 -4.98
C PHE A 248 -12.15 3.97 -3.46
N GLN A 249 -12.31 5.06 -2.72
CA GLN A 249 -12.51 4.98 -1.26
C GLN A 249 -13.78 4.20 -0.89
N ARG A 250 -14.85 4.35 -1.67
CA ARG A 250 -16.11 3.65 -1.47
C ARG A 250 -15.94 2.14 -1.65
N VAL A 251 -15.19 1.70 -2.67
CA VAL A 251 -14.88 0.28 -2.88
C VAL A 251 -14.12 -0.30 -1.69
N GLU A 252 -13.07 0.38 -1.24
CA GLU A 252 -12.27 -0.05 -0.08
C GLU A 252 -13.10 -0.16 1.19
N LEU A 253 -14.03 0.78 1.40
CA LEU A 253 -14.94 0.77 2.53
C LEU A 253 -15.86 -0.46 2.47
N LEU A 254 -16.56 -0.65 1.35
CA LEU A 254 -17.51 -1.76 1.19
C LEU A 254 -16.81 -3.12 1.34
N GLU A 255 -15.64 -3.30 0.74
CA GLU A 255 -14.87 -4.53 0.90
C GLU A 255 -14.43 -4.78 2.34
N ARG A 256 -13.95 -3.73 3.04
CA ARG A 256 -13.55 -3.86 4.44
C ARG A 256 -14.72 -4.26 5.34
N ILE A 257 -15.88 -3.67 5.14
CA ILE A 257 -17.11 -4.02 5.88
C ILE A 257 -17.42 -5.50 5.67
N GLN A 258 -17.43 -5.97 4.42
CA GLN A 258 -17.72 -7.38 4.13
C GLN A 258 -16.68 -8.34 4.70
N MET A 259 -15.39 -7.99 4.60
CA MET A 259 -14.31 -8.79 5.16
C MET A 259 -14.43 -8.93 6.68
N ARG A 260 -14.81 -7.85 7.38
CA ARG A 260 -15.05 -7.87 8.83
C ARG A 260 -16.10 -8.91 9.21
N TYR A 261 -17.31 -8.82 8.63
CA TYR A 261 -18.40 -9.75 8.94
C TYR A 261 -18.11 -11.20 8.53
N ARG A 262 -17.23 -11.44 7.56
CA ARG A 262 -16.74 -12.79 7.23
C ARG A 262 -15.77 -13.34 8.26
N GLN A 263 -14.87 -12.50 8.76
CA GLN A 263 -13.79 -12.92 9.65
C GLN A 263 -14.23 -13.07 11.10
N THR A 264 -15.10 -12.18 11.59
CA THR A 264 -15.50 -12.15 13.00
C THR A 264 -16.41 -13.31 13.37
N GLY A 265 -17.01 -13.99 12.38
CA GLY A 265 -18.07 -14.99 12.63
C GLY A 265 -19.21 -14.42 13.46
N ALA A 266 -19.32 -13.08 13.49
CA ALA A 266 -20.15 -12.34 14.42
C ALA A 266 -21.64 -12.59 14.18
N SER A 267 -22.44 -12.12 15.14
CA SER A 267 -23.88 -11.95 14.96
C SER A 267 -24.16 -11.31 13.60
N GLN A 268 -25.18 -11.81 12.91
CA GLN A 268 -25.61 -11.22 11.65
C GLN A 268 -25.79 -9.70 11.81
N PRO A 269 -25.32 -8.90 10.83
CA PRO A 269 -25.50 -7.45 10.86
C PRO A 269 -26.99 -7.12 10.98
N SER A 270 -27.32 -6.03 11.68
CA SER A 270 -28.70 -5.57 11.78
C SER A 270 -29.28 -5.22 10.41
N LYS A 271 -30.59 -5.42 10.24
CA LYS A 271 -31.30 -5.08 8.99
C LYS A 271 -31.05 -3.65 8.53
N THR A 272 -30.97 -2.72 9.48
CA THR A 272 -30.69 -1.30 9.21
C THR A 272 -29.28 -1.12 8.61
N LEU A 273 -28.27 -1.79 9.17
CA LEU A 273 -26.91 -1.71 8.63
C LEU A 273 -26.81 -2.37 7.24
N MET A 274 -27.44 -3.52 7.06
CA MET A 274 -27.47 -4.21 5.76
C MET A 274 -28.04 -3.29 4.69
N LYS A 275 -29.16 -2.61 5.00
CA LYS A 275 -29.76 -1.61 4.13
C LYS A 275 -28.83 -0.43 3.85
N LEU A 276 -28.16 0.14 4.85
CA LEU A 276 -27.21 1.25 4.68
C LEU A 276 -26.04 0.86 3.75
N HIS A 277 -25.50 -0.35 3.94
CA HIS A 277 -24.45 -0.89 3.08
C HIS A 277 -24.95 -1.06 1.64
N ASP A 278 -26.12 -1.67 1.45
CA ASP A 278 -26.68 -1.96 0.14
C ASP A 278 -27.10 -0.67 -0.60
N ASP A 279 -27.64 0.32 0.12
CA ASP A 279 -27.93 1.66 -0.41
C ASP A 279 -26.64 2.33 -0.94
N LEU A 280 -25.53 2.27 -0.19
CA LEU A 280 -24.24 2.83 -0.62
C LEU A 280 -23.63 2.06 -1.81
N LEU A 281 -23.74 0.73 -1.80
CA LEU A 281 -23.26 -0.16 -2.86
C LEU A 281 -23.98 0.10 -4.18
N LEU A 282 -25.28 0.39 -4.14
CA LEU A 282 -26.13 0.62 -5.32
C LEU A 282 -26.17 2.08 -5.78
N ALA A 283 -25.75 3.02 -4.94
CA ALA A 283 -25.77 4.43 -5.26
C ALA A 283 -24.83 4.79 -6.42
N SER A 284 -25.21 5.81 -7.18
CA SER A 284 -24.36 6.39 -8.20
C SER A 284 -23.11 7.05 -7.61
N CYS A 285 -22.09 7.29 -8.45
CA CYS A 285 -20.91 8.08 -8.09
C CYS A 285 -20.81 9.26 -9.07
N PRO A 286 -20.93 10.52 -8.60
CA PRO A 286 -21.18 10.92 -7.20
C PRO A 286 -22.59 10.53 -6.71
N LEU A 287 -22.77 10.43 -5.39
CA LEU A 287 -24.11 10.23 -4.80
C LEU A 287 -25.00 11.46 -5.06
N GLY A 288 -26.29 11.24 -5.28
CA GLY A 288 -27.27 12.32 -5.39
C GLY A 288 -27.50 13.02 -4.05
N GLU A 289 -27.84 14.31 -4.07
CA GLU A 289 -27.99 15.11 -2.84
C GLU A 289 -28.98 14.48 -1.83
N LEU A 290 -30.14 14.03 -2.32
CA LEU A 290 -31.16 13.37 -1.51
C LEU A 290 -30.69 12.03 -0.94
N GLU A 291 -29.91 11.27 -1.72
CA GLU A 291 -29.33 9.99 -1.28
C GLU A 291 -28.35 10.22 -0.13
N ILE A 292 -27.52 11.26 -0.23
CA ILE A 292 -26.57 11.65 0.83
C ILE A 292 -27.31 12.06 2.10
N VAL A 293 -28.33 12.91 1.99
CA VAL A 293 -29.14 13.33 3.16
C VAL A 293 -29.77 12.12 3.84
N SER A 294 -30.39 11.22 3.05
CA SER A 294 -31.01 10.00 3.55
C SER A 294 -30.00 9.08 4.24
N LEU A 295 -28.85 8.82 3.60
CA LEU A 295 -27.79 7.99 4.15
C LEU A 295 -27.27 8.56 5.47
N THR A 296 -26.98 9.87 5.52
CA THR A 296 -26.53 10.57 6.73
C THR A 296 -27.57 10.46 7.85
N ASP A 297 -28.85 10.77 7.58
CA ASP A 297 -29.90 10.71 8.61
C ASP A 297 -30.12 9.28 9.13
N ASN A 298 -30.06 8.26 8.26
CA ASN A 298 -30.22 6.87 8.66
C ASN A 298 -29.05 6.37 9.51
N CYS A 299 -27.82 6.74 9.15
CA CYS A 299 -26.65 6.44 9.97
C CYS A 299 -26.72 7.12 11.36
N ILE A 300 -27.16 8.39 11.44
CA ILE A 300 -27.34 9.09 12.73
C ILE A 300 -28.35 8.32 13.60
N ARG A 301 -29.50 7.96 13.02
CA ARG A 301 -30.55 7.24 13.75
C ARG A 301 -30.03 5.92 14.31
N HIS A 302 -29.39 5.13 13.46
CA HIS A 302 -28.85 3.82 13.83
C HIS A 302 -27.76 3.89 14.90
N MET A 303 -26.90 4.91 14.89
CA MET A 303 -25.88 5.07 15.96
C MET A 303 -26.46 5.48 17.32
N ILE A 304 -27.65 6.09 17.35
CA ILE A 304 -28.31 6.58 18.57
C ILE A 304 -29.23 5.52 19.18
N GLU A 305 -29.66 4.52 18.39
CA GLU A 305 -30.45 3.39 18.85
C GLU A 305 -29.67 2.54 19.88
N ASN A 306 -30.31 2.28 21.03
CA ASN A 306 -29.65 1.63 22.18
C ASN A 306 -29.41 0.13 21.99
N ASP A 307 -30.17 -0.52 21.10
CA ASP A 307 -30.18 -1.96 20.84
C ASP A 307 -29.21 -2.40 19.74
N VAL A 308 -28.43 -1.47 19.18
CA VAL A 308 -27.46 -1.76 18.14
C VAL A 308 -26.16 -2.31 18.74
N SER A 309 -25.63 -3.37 18.14
CA SER A 309 -24.35 -3.97 18.54
C SER A 309 -23.21 -2.97 18.35
N GLU A 310 -22.14 -3.08 19.15
CA GLU A 310 -20.98 -2.18 19.02
C GLU A 310 -20.27 -2.34 17.67
N GLU A 311 -20.30 -3.54 17.08
CA GLU A 311 -19.75 -3.79 15.73
C GLU A 311 -20.55 -3.09 14.64
N ASP A 312 -21.88 -3.10 14.77
CA ASP A 312 -22.77 -2.39 13.86
C ASP A 312 -22.62 -0.87 13.99
N LYS A 313 -22.54 -0.34 15.22
CA LYS A 313 -22.26 1.08 15.46
C LYS A 313 -20.92 1.50 14.85
N GLN A 314 -19.88 0.69 15.03
CA GLN A 314 -18.56 0.95 14.46
C GLN A 314 -18.60 0.99 12.92
N THR A 315 -19.34 0.07 12.31
CA THR A 315 -19.51 0.02 10.85
C THR A 315 -20.32 1.23 10.33
N THR A 316 -21.40 1.59 11.02
CA THR A 316 -22.19 2.78 10.69
C THR A 316 -21.39 4.06 10.84
N TYR A 317 -20.51 4.14 11.85
CA TYR A 317 -19.57 5.25 12.02
C TYR A 317 -18.59 5.37 10.83
N GLU A 318 -18.11 4.24 10.28
CA GLU A 318 -17.25 4.24 9.09
C GLU A 318 -17.99 4.74 7.84
N LEU A 319 -19.23 4.30 7.61
CA LEU A 319 -20.10 4.79 6.52
C LEU A 319 -20.38 6.29 6.63
N MET A 320 -20.69 6.74 7.85
CA MET A 320 -20.90 8.15 8.15
C MET A 320 -19.63 8.97 7.93
N THR A 321 -18.47 8.45 8.36
CA THR A 321 -17.16 9.09 8.15
C THR A 321 -16.83 9.25 6.67
N HIS A 322 -17.06 8.22 5.86
CA HIS A 322 -16.89 8.30 4.41
C HIS A 322 -17.77 9.38 3.79
N SER A 323 -19.06 9.39 4.15
CA SER A 323 -20.02 10.39 3.66
C SER A 323 -19.63 11.80 4.08
N PHE A 324 -19.21 11.98 5.34
CA PHE A 324 -18.77 13.26 5.88
C PHE A 324 -17.48 13.77 5.23
N GLN A 325 -16.55 12.88 4.88
CA GLN A 325 -15.31 13.23 4.17
C GLN A 325 -15.59 13.73 2.76
N ASN A 326 -16.40 12.97 2.03
CA ASN A 326 -16.56 13.15 0.60
C ASN A 326 -17.73 14.06 0.18
N SER A 327 -18.61 14.47 1.11
CA SER A 327 -19.75 15.33 0.79
C SER A 327 -19.95 16.50 1.74
N ASP A 328 -19.99 17.73 1.20
CA ASP A 328 -20.42 18.92 1.91
C ASP A 328 -21.87 18.85 2.38
N ILE A 329 -22.72 18.12 1.66
CA ILE A 329 -24.13 17.96 2.00
C ILE A 329 -24.25 17.14 3.27
N SER A 330 -23.51 16.02 3.37
CA SER A 330 -23.45 15.22 4.61
C SER A 330 -23.01 16.08 5.80
N ARG A 331 -21.98 16.92 5.63
CA ARG A 331 -21.52 17.85 6.68
C ARG A 331 -22.60 18.85 7.11
N LYS A 332 -23.32 19.44 6.14
CA LYS A 332 -24.42 20.38 6.41
C LYS A 332 -25.58 19.69 7.11
N THR A 333 -25.97 18.49 6.67
CA THR A 333 -27.03 17.67 7.28
C THR A 333 -26.67 17.34 8.72
N LEU A 334 -25.47 16.81 8.97
CA LEU A 334 -25.02 16.48 10.33
C LEU A 334 -25.00 17.74 11.21
N LYS A 335 -24.52 18.88 10.71
CA LYS A 335 -24.52 20.17 11.41
C LYS A 335 -25.94 20.66 11.74
N ALA A 336 -26.90 20.50 10.84
CA ALA A 336 -28.29 20.88 11.07
C ALA A 336 -28.94 20.05 12.19
N ARG A 337 -28.54 18.78 12.33
CA ARG A 337 -29.03 17.86 13.38
C ARG A 337 -28.43 18.11 14.78
N ILE A 338 -27.31 18.83 14.87
CA ILE A 338 -26.67 19.21 16.16
C ILE A 338 -27.66 19.94 17.08
N ALA A 339 -28.46 20.86 16.53
CA ALA A 339 -29.40 21.68 17.32
C ALA A 339 -30.52 20.85 17.95
N THR A 340 -30.82 19.68 17.37
CA THR A 340 -31.95 18.84 17.78
C THR A 340 -31.57 17.73 18.74
N ASN A 341 -30.30 17.34 18.81
CA ASN A 341 -29.88 16.16 19.57
C ASN A 341 -28.43 16.27 20.08
N ASN A 342 -28.25 16.19 21.40
CA ASN A 342 -26.93 16.22 22.05
C ASN A 342 -26.02 15.06 21.62
N ALA A 343 -26.55 13.86 21.40
CA ALA A 343 -25.76 12.72 20.91
C ALA A 343 -25.22 12.99 19.50
N THR A 344 -26.01 13.66 18.65
CA THR A 344 -25.55 14.07 17.32
C THR A 344 -24.48 15.16 17.39
N LYS A 345 -24.56 16.06 18.38
CA LYS A 345 -23.49 17.03 18.66
C LYS A 345 -22.19 16.34 19.03
N GLU A 346 -22.24 15.37 19.94
CA GLU A 346 -21.07 14.60 20.36
C GLU A 346 -20.43 13.88 19.17
N LEU A 347 -21.24 13.19 18.37
CA LEU A 347 -20.82 12.53 17.13
C LEU A 347 -20.16 13.50 16.14
N TYR A 348 -20.78 14.66 15.87
CA TYR A 348 -20.21 15.67 14.97
C TYR A 348 -18.86 16.20 15.48
N ASP A 349 -18.79 16.56 16.77
CA ASP A 349 -17.58 17.06 17.38
C ASP A 349 -16.46 16.01 17.34
N GLU A 350 -16.82 14.74 17.53
CA GLU A 350 -15.92 13.61 17.41
C GLU A 350 -15.36 13.46 15.99
N MET A 351 -16.24 13.37 14.98
CA MET A 351 -15.83 13.22 13.59
C MET A 351 -14.97 14.40 13.12
N TYR A 352 -15.36 15.62 13.48
CA TYR A 352 -14.62 16.82 13.12
C TYR A 352 -13.22 16.84 13.72
N LYS A 353 -13.09 16.51 15.02
CA LYS A 353 -11.78 16.40 15.70
C LYS A 353 -10.92 15.34 15.03
N TRP A 354 -11.48 14.16 14.77
CA TRP A 354 -10.74 13.08 14.14
C TRP A 354 -10.25 13.42 12.72
N MET A 355 -11.11 14.06 11.92
CA MET A 355 -10.76 14.56 10.60
C MET A 355 -9.63 15.58 10.64
N LYS A 356 -9.68 16.49 11.63
CA LYS A 356 -8.59 17.44 11.87
C LYS A 356 -7.29 16.71 12.21
N THR A 357 -7.33 15.73 13.10
CA THR A 357 -6.16 14.90 13.45
C THR A 357 -5.55 14.22 12.22
N ARG A 358 -6.37 13.54 11.41
CA ARG A 358 -5.90 12.88 10.18
C ARG A 358 -5.29 13.85 9.18
N ARG A 359 -5.86 15.04 9.03
CA ARG A 359 -5.31 16.08 8.17
C ARG A 359 -3.93 16.53 8.66
N GLU A 360 -3.75 16.74 9.96
CA GLU A 360 -2.45 17.10 10.53
C GLU A 360 -1.40 15.99 10.28
N ILE A 361 -1.77 14.72 10.45
CA ILE A 361 -0.88 13.59 10.15
C ILE A 361 -0.56 13.53 8.66
N SER A 362 -1.55 13.68 7.78
CA SER A 362 -1.34 13.65 6.33
C SER A 362 -0.43 14.79 5.86
N LEU A 363 -0.60 15.99 6.43
CA LEU A 363 0.28 17.13 6.19
C LEU A 363 1.71 16.82 6.63
N TYR A 364 1.90 16.23 7.82
CA TYR A 364 3.20 15.77 8.28
C TYR A 364 3.83 14.78 7.30
N LEU A 365 3.11 13.73 6.90
CA LEU A 365 3.58 12.70 5.97
C LEU A 365 3.90 13.23 4.56
N SER A 366 3.31 14.36 4.17
CA SER A 366 3.57 15.00 2.88
C SER A 366 4.86 15.83 2.83
N LEU A 367 5.56 16.01 3.96
CA LEU A 367 6.80 16.78 4.00
C LEU A 367 7.95 15.99 3.34
N ASN A 368 8.82 16.70 2.60
CA ASN A 368 9.94 16.08 1.84
C ASN A 368 10.98 15.34 2.70
N ARG A 369 10.95 15.50 4.03
CA ARG A 369 11.86 14.87 4.99
C ARG A 369 11.10 14.51 6.26
N VAL A 370 10.36 13.41 6.21
CA VAL A 370 9.72 12.82 7.38
C VAL A 370 10.60 11.76 8.01
N ASP A 371 10.55 11.68 9.33
CA ASP A 371 11.19 10.61 10.06
C ASP A 371 10.42 9.30 9.79
N PRO A 372 11.08 8.24 9.25
CA PRO A 372 10.40 6.98 8.95
C PRO A 372 9.84 6.28 10.20
N TYR A 373 10.52 6.40 11.33
CA TYR A 373 10.08 5.84 12.60
C TYR A 373 8.80 6.55 13.08
N ILE A 374 8.79 7.89 13.08
CA ILE A 374 7.59 8.68 13.43
C ILE A 374 6.45 8.41 12.46
N THR A 375 6.76 8.28 11.17
CA THR A 375 5.80 7.89 10.13
C THR A 375 5.13 6.56 10.50
N ASN A 376 5.91 5.54 10.85
CA ASN A 376 5.39 4.23 11.24
C ASN A 376 4.49 4.27 12.48
N LEU A 377 4.82 5.11 13.47
CA LEU A 377 3.97 5.29 14.65
C LEU A 377 2.61 5.93 14.30
N LEU A 378 2.58 6.83 13.32
CA LEU A 378 1.40 7.61 12.94
C LEU A 378 0.54 6.97 11.85
N LEU A 379 1.10 6.11 10.99
CA LEU A 379 0.39 5.48 9.88
C LEU A 379 -0.94 4.83 10.32
N PRO A 380 -1.03 4.10 11.45
CA PRO A 380 -2.29 3.51 11.89
C PRO A 380 -3.43 4.50 12.15
N PHE A 381 -3.13 5.78 12.45
CA PHE A 381 -4.16 6.81 12.69
C PHE A 381 -4.82 7.30 11.39
N LEU A 382 -4.18 7.10 10.23
CA LEU A 382 -4.80 7.38 8.94
C LEU A 382 -5.73 6.26 8.48
N GLY A 383 -5.53 5.05 9.00
CA GLY A 383 -6.30 3.86 8.68
C GLY A 383 -7.70 3.81 9.30
N THR A 384 -8.44 2.80 8.85
CA THR A 384 -9.70 2.33 9.44
C THR A 384 -9.59 0.81 9.53
N PRO A 385 -9.77 0.18 10.71
CA PRO A 385 -10.29 0.74 11.96
C PRO A 385 -9.32 1.72 12.66
N LEU A 386 -9.84 2.43 13.68
CA LEU A 386 -9.04 3.31 14.53
C LEU A 386 -7.94 2.52 15.27
N PRO A 387 -6.81 3.15 15.64
CA PRO A 387 -5.79 2.51 16.46
C PRO A 387 -6.35 1.95 17.77
N THR A 388 -5.87 0.78 18.16
CA THR A 388 -6.25 0.15 19.43
C THR A 388 -5.52 0.82 20.60
N LEU A 389 -6.00 0.56 21.82
CA LEU A 389 -5.28 0.95 23.04
C LEU A 389 -3.87 0.37 23.08
N GLU A 390 -3.65 -0.82 22.52
CA GLU A 390 -2.33 -1.44 22.47
C GLU A 390 -1.37 -0.69 21.54
N HIS A 391 -1.82 -0.24 20.37
CA HIS A 391 -1.02 0.66 19.52
C HIS A 391 -0.69 1.96 20.25
N TYR A 392 -1.66 2.50 20.98
CA TYR A 392 -1.49 3.69 21.79
C TYR A 392 -0.40 3.51 22.86
N LYS A 393 -0.45 2.41 23.63
CA LYS A 393 0.57 2.03 24.62
C LYS A 393 1.95 1.81 23.98
N TYR A 394 1.97 1.12 22.84
CA TYR A 394 3.20 0.85 22.09
C TYR A 394 3.96 2.16 21.77
N ILE A 395 3.26 3.22 21.36
CA ILE A 395 3.90 4.52 21.09
C ILE A 395 4.55 5.10 22.36
N PHE A 396 3.87 5.04 23.51
CA PHE A 396 4.45 5.52 24.77
C PHE A 396 5.67 4.71 25.19
N LEU A 397 5.58 3.37 25.13
CA LEU A 397 6.70 2.48 25.43
C LEU A 397 7.88 2.73 24.49
N SER A 398 7.59 3.01 23.22
CA SER A 398 8.60 3.31 22.21
C SER A 398 9.36 4.61 22.51
N PHE A 399 8.66 5.65 22.96
CA PHE A 399 9.29 6.90 23.42
C PHE A 399 10.05 6.73 24.74
N GLU A 400 9.54 5.92 25.67
CA GLU A 400 10.24 5.62 26.91
C GLU A 400 11.54 4.87 26.65
N ALA A 401 11.50 3.83 25.81
CA ALA A 401 12.68 3.08 25.42
C ALA A 401 13.73 3.97 24.75
N HIS A 402 13.30 4.88 23.86
CA HIS A 402 14.21 5.83 23.23
C HIS A 402 14.85 6.79 24.25
N THR A 403 14.05 7.32 25.19
CA THR A 403 14.57 8.20 26.25
C THR A 403 15.55 7.47 27.16
N GLN A 404 15.29 6.21 27.51
CA GLN A 404 16.21 5.38 28.29
C GLN A 404 17.51 5.11 27.51
N ALA A 405 17.43 4.91 26.19
CA ALA A 405 18.60 4.75 25.33
C ALA A 405 19.43 6.05 25.26
N GLU A 406 18.80 7.22 25.15
CA GLU A 406 19.48 8.53 25.20
C GLU A 406 20.23 8.71 26.54
N VAL A 407 19.58 8.44 27.68
CA VAL A 407 20.22 8.54 29.00
C VAL A 407 21.38 7.56 29.16
N LYS A 408 21.23 6.32 28.66
CA LYS A 408 22.32 5.33 28.67
C LYS A 408 23.49 5.78 27.80
N LEU A 409 23.22 6.34 26.63
CA LEU A 409 24.25 6.89 25.75
C LEU A 409 24.95 8.09 26.42
N GLU A 410 24.21 9.03 27.00
CA GLU A 410 24.78 10.19 27.67
C GLU A 410 25.69 9.79 28.83
N LYS A 411 25.26 8.84 29.66
CA LYS A 411 26.11 8.27 30.73
C LYS A 411 27.36 7.60 30.20
N HIS A 412 27.24 6.86 29.10
CA HIS A 412 28.36 6.21 28.46
C HIS A 412 29.37 7.24 27.92
N LEU A 413 28.90 8.26 27.19
CA LEU A 413 29.73 9.36 26.69
C LEU A 413 30.39 10.15 27.83
N GLN A 414 29.69 10.36 28.94
CA GLN A 414 30.27 10.96 30.14
C GLN A 414 31.39 10.08 30.72
N THR A 415 31.18 8.76 30.78
CA THR A 415 32.19 7.80 31.28
C THR A 415 33.42 7.79 30.38
N ILE A 416 33.24 7.84 29.05
CA ILE A 416 34.34 7.96 28.07
C ILE A 416 35.10 9.27 28.28
N ALA A 417 34.40 10.39 28.43
CA ALA A 417 35.01 11.69 28.67
C ALA A 417 35.82 11.72 29.98
N GLU A 418 35.27 11.17 31.07
CA GLU A 418 35.95 11.06 32.38
C GLU A 418 37.21 10.18 32.30
N LYS A 419 37.13 9.04 31.61
CA LYS A 419 38.30 8.18 31.35
C LYS A 419 39.38 8.93 30.56
N ARG A 420 38.99 9.66 29.51
CA ARG A 420 39.91 10.46 28.68
C ARG A 420 40.59 11.55 29.49
N VAL A 421 39.85 12.29 30.32
CA VAL A 421 40.40 13.31 31.22
C VAL A 421 41.37 12.69 32.23
N THR A 422 41.00 11.55 32.83
CA THR A 422 41.85 10.85 33.80
C THR A 422 43.16 10.38 33.18
N ARG A 423 43.11 9.82 31.97
CA ARG A 423 44.29 9.38 31.22
C ARG A 423 45.21 10.56 30.89
N LEU A 424 44.65 11.67 30.37
CA LEU A 424 45.41 12.88 30.07
C LEU A 424 46.10 13.47 31.30
N ARG A 425 45.42 13.47 32.46
CA ARG A 425 46.04 13.90 33.73
C ARG A 425 47.18 12.98 34.15
N GLY A 426 47.01 11.65 34.01
CA GLY A 426 48.07 10.68 34.31
C GLY A 426 49.31 10.90 33.45
N MET A 427 49.12 11.15 32.15
CA MET A 427 50.22 11.47 31.23
C MET A 427 50.91 12.80 31.55
N GLN A 428 50.15 13.84 31.91
CA GLN A 428 50.72 15.12 32.34
C GLN A 428 51.57 14.96 33.60
N GLY A 429 51.13 14.14 34.57
CA GLY A 429 51.92 13.81 35.75
C GLY A 429 53.24 13.13 35.39
N GLN A 430 53.19 12.11 34.52
CA GLN A 430 54.39 11.41 34.04
C GLN A 430 55.38 12.33 33.32
N LEU A 431 54.89 13.25 32.49
CA LEU A 431 55.72 14.24 31.82
C LEU A 431 56.40 15.19 32.82
N GLN A 432 55.68 15.65 33.85
CA GLN A 432 56.24 16.49 34.90
C GLN A 432 57.31 15.75 35.73
N ASP A 433 57.06 14.48 36.07
CA ASP A 433 58.03 13.65 36.80
C ASP A 433 59.30 13.41 35.96
N MET A 434 59.15 13.17 34.66
CA MET A 434 60.30 13.03 33.75
C MET A 434 61.07 14.35 33.57
N GLU A 435 60.41 15.50 33.50
CA GLU A 435 61.07 16.81 33.46
C GLU A 435 61.89 17.08 34.74
N LEU A 436 61.41 16.61 35.89
CA LEU A 436 62.13 16.70 37.17
C LEU A 436 63.34 15.74 37.23
N GLU A 437 63.21 14.53 36.70
CA GLU A 437 64.30 13.53 36.69
C GLU A 437 65.38 13.83 35.64
N THR A 438 65.02 14.41 34.50
CA THR A 438 65.93 14.67 33.36
C THR A 438 66.60 16.04 33.40
N GLY A 439 66.84 16.59 34.60
CA GLY A 439 67.57 17.85 34.83
C GLY A 439 69.01 17.94 34.26
N HIS A 440 69.41 17.05 33.34
CA HIS A 440 70.61 17.14 32.50
C HIS A 440 70.21 17.21 31.02
N ALA A 441 70.19 18.45 30.51
CA ALA A 441 69.96 18.79 29.12
C ALA A 441 71.01 18.15 28.20
N HIS A 442 70.60 17.22 27.31
CA HIS A 442 71.03 17.21 25.89
C HIS A 442 70.44 16.12 24.96
N HIS A 443 69.49 15.27 25.38
CA HIS A 443 68.92 14.22 24.50
C HIS A 443 67.38 14.24 24.33
N ILE A 444 66.79 15.43 24.20
CA ILE A 444 65.32 15.63 24.16
C ILE A 444 64.68 15.31 22.78
N GLY A 445 65.48 15.08 21.72
CA GLY A 445 64.96 15.00 20.35
C GLY A 445 64.24 13.70 19.93
N GLU A 446 64.63 12.54 20.45
CA GLU A 446 64.13 11.24 19.94
C GLU A 446 63.04 10.58 20.80
N VAL A 447 63.00 10.89 22.10
CA VAL A 447 61.99 10.33 23.04
C VAL A 447 60.59 10.87 22.73
N SER A 448 60.50 12.12 22.28
CA SER A 448 59.25 12.81 21.92
C SER A 448 58.42 12.07 20.85
N THR A 449 59.06 11.42 19.87
CA THR A 449 58.35 10.79 18.74
C THR A 449 57.70 9.44 19.08
N ILE A 450 58.34 8.64 19.94
CA ILE A 450 57.83 7.31 20.31
C ILE A 450 56.59 7.45 21.20
N GLU A 451 56.60 8.40 22.13
CA GLU A 451 55.47 8.66 23.02
C GLU A 451 54.26 9.23 22.27
N GLN A 452 54.49 10.08 21.26
CA GLN A 452 53.42 10.60 20.40
C GLN A 452 52.72 9.50 19.61
N THR A 453 53.48 8.57 19.01
CA THR A 453 52.88 7.43 18.28
C THR A 453 52.16 6.43 19.20
N THR A 454 52.60 6.30 20.46
CA THR A 454 51.91 5.44 21.44
C THR A 454 50.58 6.07 21.85
N LEU A 455 50.58 7.38 22.09
CA LEU A 455 49.37 8.14 22.37
C LEU A 455 48.35 8.09 21.23
N GLU A 456 48.80 8.22 19.98
CA GLU A 456 47.93 8.13 18.80
C GLU A 456 47.29 6.74 18.67
N ARG A 457 48.04 5.65 18.88
CA ARG A 457 47.47 4.29 18.85
C ARG A 457 46.46 4.05 19.97
N GLU A 458 46.74 4.55 21.17
CA GLU A 458 45.81 4.41 22.30
C GLU A 458 44.52 5.23 22.10
N LEU A 459 44.60 6.37 21.41
CA LEU A 459 43.45 7.15 20.97
C LEU A 459 42.65 6.42 19.88
N GLU A 460 43.32 5.84 18.88
CA GLU A 460 42.66 5.04 17.84
C GLU A 460 41.96 3.79 18.41
N GLN A 461 42.54 3.17 19.44
CA GLN A 461 41.96 2.00 20.09
C GLN A 461 40.72 2.37 20.93
N ALA A 462 40.73 3.52 21.62
CA ALA A 462 39.53 4.06 22.27
C ALA A 462 38.43 4.42 21.27
N ASP A 463 38.79 5.02 20.13
CA ASP A 463 37.85 5.31 19.03
C ASP A 463 37.30 4.04 18.36
N GLN A 464 38.00 2.89 18.47
CA GLN A 464 37.50 1.58 18.04
C GLN A 464 36.52 0.97 19.06
N GLU A 465 36.81 1.05 20.36
CA GLU A 465 35.89 0.61 21.43
C GLU A 465 34.58 1.41 21.40
N ASP A 466 34.63 2.71 21.09
CA ASP A 466 33.46 3.58 20.93
C ASP A 466 32.58 3.17 19.72
N ARG A 467 33.16 2.56 18.68
CA ARG A 467 32.40 2.02 17.53
C ARG A 467 31.69 0.70 17.85
N GLU A 468 32.18 -0.03 18.86
CA GLU A 468 31.60 -1.30 19.28
C GLU A 468 30.37 -1.12 20.19
N PHE A 469 30.09 0.11 20.63
CA PHE A 469 28.88 0.42 21.39
C PHE A 469 27.64 0.42 20.48
N ASP A 470 27.03 -0.76 20.35
CA ASP A 470 25.86 -1.12 19.53
C ASP A 470 24.56 -0.39 19.92
N LEU A 471 24.63 0.74 20.65
CA LEU A 471 23.49 1.63 20.89
C LEU A 471 23.22 2.57 19.71
N GLN A 472 24.17 2.75 18.79
CA GLN A 472 23.96 3.58 17.60
C GLN A 472 22.85 3.03 16.68
N GLN A 473 22.47 1.75 16.78
CA GLN A 473 21.32 1.21 16.05
C GLN A 473 19.97 1.66 16.63
N TYR A 474 19.93 2.07 17.91
CA TYR A 474 18.69 2.46 18.62
C TYR A 474 18.46 3.97 18.65
N ILE A 475 19.43 4.77 18.22
CA ILE A 475 19.35 6.23 18.15
C ILE A 475 19.39 6.64 16.68
N PRO A 476 18.40 7.41 16.18
CA PRO A 476 18.36 7.81 14.78
C PRO A 476 19.64 8.58 14.40
N GLN A 477 20.58 7.90 13.72
CA GLN A 477 21.92 8.42 13.39
C GLN A 477 21.92 9.68 12.50
N ARG A 478 20.75 10.19 12.08
CA ARG A 478 20.61 11.24 11.07
C ARG A 478 19.74 12.43 11.48
N ILE A 479 19.12 12.40 12.66
CA ILE A 479 18.19 13.46 13.08
C ILE A 479 18.74 14.06 14.36
N ASP A 480 18.93 15.39 14.36
CA ASP A 480 19.37 16.09 15.55
C ASP A 480 18.32 15.91 16.68
N SER A 481 18.78 15.80 17.93
CA SER A 481 17.90 15.56 19.09
C SER A 481 16.77 16.61 19.21
N SER A 482 16.99 17.84 18.72
CA SER A 482 15.98 18.90 18.76
C SER A 482 14.83 18.63 17.78
N THR A 483 15.13 18.17 16.57
CA THR A 483 14.17 17.76 15.54
C THR A 483 13.39 16.53 15.99
N TYR A 484 14.06 15.53 16.58
CA TYR A 484 13.37 14.37 17.14
C TYR A 484 12.38 14.79 18.25
N LYS A 485 12.81 15.63 19.20
CA LYS A 485 11.92 16.16 20.26
C LYS A 485 10.73 16.93 19.69
N LYS A 486 10.89 17.64 18.57
CA LYS A 486 9.78 18.29 17.86
C LYS A 486 8.79 17.27 17.30
N TYR A 487 9.27 16.19 16.67
CA TYR A 487 8.40 15.12 16.18
C TYR A 487 7.71 14.35 17.31
N GLN A 488 8.41 14.06 18.40
CA GLN A 488 7.83 13.45 19.59
C GLN A 488 6.68 14.29 20.15
N ARG A 489 6.86 15.61 20.30
CA ARG A 489 5.79 16.54 20.72
C ARG A 489 4.61 16.52 19.75
N PHE A 490 4.86 16.45 18.44
CA PHE A 490 3.81 16.32 17.45
C PHE A 490 3.02 15.03 17.62
N VAL A 491 3.68 13.88 17.77
CA VAL A 491 3.00 12.59 18.03
C VAL A 491 2.19 12.67 19.33
N LEU A 492 2.75 13.20 20.42
CA LEU A 492 2.03 13.37 21.68
C LEU A 492 0.79 14.28 21.53
N LYS A 493 0.85 15.32 20.70
CA LYS A 493 -0.32 16.13 20.35
C LYS A 493 -1.38 15.29 19.65
N ILE A 494 -0.99 14.50 18.64
CA ILE A 494 -1.88 13.57 17.93
C ILE A 494 -2.52 12.57 18.88
N LEU A 495 -1.74 11.98 19.79
CA LEU A 495 -2.24 11.04 20.80
C LEU A 495 -3.30 11.71 21.70
N ASN A 496 -3.03 12.91 22.22
CA ASN A 496 -4.03 13.63 23.02
C ASN A 496 -5.32 13.92 22.22
N MET A 497 -5.19 14.36 20.97
CA MET A 497 -6.34 14.61 20.09
C MET A 497 -7.12 13.33 19.77
N ALA A 498 -6.43 12.19 19.64
CA ALA A 498 -6.99 10.89 19.35
C ALA A 498 -7.62 10.20 20.57
N SER A 499 -7.15 10.51 21.77
CA SER A 499 -7.49 9.80 23.01
C SER A 499 -8.98 9.69 23.34
N PRO A 500 -9.88 10.63 22.99
CA PRO A 500 -11.31 10.46 23.21
C PRO A 500 -11.92 9.34 22.37
N HIS A 501 -11.30 8.99 21.23
CA HIS A 501 -11.80 8.05 20.23
C HIS A 501 -11.28 6.63 20.40
N ILE A 502 -10.35 6.42 21.33
CA ILE A 502 -9.72 5.12 21.57
C ILE A 502 -10.14 4.67 22.98
N LYS A 503 -10.93 3.60 23.03
CA LYS A 503 -11.46 3.03 24.29
C LYS A 503 -10.31 2.80 25.29
N GLY A 504 -10.39 3.46 26.44
CA GLY A 504 -9.38 3.37 27.51
C GLY A 504 -8.17 4.30 27.37
N ALA A 505 -7.95 4.96 26.23
CA ALA A 505 -6.76 5.80 26.02
C ALA A 505 -6.75 7.04 26.94
N LYS A 506 -7.91 7.67 27.17
CA LYS A 506 -8.02 8.79 28.13
C LYS A 506 -7.67 8.38 29.57
N ALA A 507 -8.10 7.20 30.00
CA ALA A 507 -7.76 6.66 31.32
C ALA A 507 -6.26 6.34 31.42
N TYR A 508 -5.69 5.74 30.38
CA TYR A 508 -4.26 5.47 30.28
C TYR A 508 -3.41 6.75 30.30
N LEU A 509 -3.82 7.80 29.58
CA LEU A 509 -3.19 9.12 29.64
C LEU A 509 -3.23 9.72 31.05
N LYS A 510 -4.36 9.59 31.75
CA LYS A 510 -4.48 10.11 33.12
C LYS A 510 -3.57 9.34 34.09
N GLN A 511 -3.49 8.01 33.94
CA GLN A 511 -2.63 7.16 34.76
C GLN A 511 -1.15 7.44 34.51
N SER A 512 -0.73 7.54 33.25
CA SER A 512 0.67 7.81 32.88
C SER A 512 1.17 9.16 33.43
N ARG A 513 0.31 10.20 33.44
CA ARG A 513 0.62 11.50 34.08
C ARG A 513 0.84 11.40 35.59
N ASN A 514 0.14 10.48 36.27
CA ASN A 514 0.29 10.30 37.72
C ASN A 514 1.55 9.48 38.07
N CYS A 515 2.00 8.61 37.16
CA CYS A 515 3.17 7.77 37.35
C CYS A 515 4.50 8.49 37.03
N SER A 516 4.49 9.51 36.17
CA SER A 516 5.70 10.28 35.80
C SER A 516 6.33 11.07 36.96
N GLY A 517 5.67 11.18 38.12
CA GLY A 517 6.27 11.72 39.34
C GLY A 517 7.42 10.88 39.91
N ARG A 518 7.66 9.66 39.41
CA ARG A 518 8.73 8.75 39.87
C ARG A 518 9.86 8.51 38.85
N THR A 519 9.69 8.96 37.60
CA THR A 519 10.71 8.85 36.54
C THR A 519 10.94 10.21 35.88
N PRO A 520 12.09 10.87 36.12
CA PRO A 520 12.33 12.24 35.65
C PRO A 520 12.42 12.39 34.12
N SER A 521 12.51 11.28 33.38
CA SER A 521 12.85 11.27 31.96
C SER A 521 11.66 11.51 31.01
N LEU A 522 10.44 11.15 31.41
CA LEU A 522 9.19 11.52 30.73
C LEU A 522 8.39 12.46 31.62
N SER A 523 9.00 13.59 31.96
CA SER A 523 8.25 14.78 32.36
C SER A 523 7.46 15.24 31.14
N ILE A 524 6.39 14.52 30.80
CA ILE A 524 5.51 14.87 29.70
C ILE A 524 4.81 16.15 30.14
N VAL A 525 5.40 17.29 29.80
CA VAL A 525 4.69 18.56 29.79
C VAL A 525 3.70 18.43 28.65
N ILE A 526 2.60 17.72 28.90
CA ILE A 526 1.38 17.86 28.11
C ILE A 526 0.89 19.25 28.48
N LEU A 527 1.42 20.25 27.78
CA LEU A 527 0.85 21.58 27.77
C LEU A 527 -0.64 21.40 27.52
N ASP A 528 -1.44 21.87 28.46
CA ASP A 528 -2.88 21.92 28.34
C ASP A 528 -3.21 22.52 26.96
N PRO A 529 -3.96 21.84 26.07
CA PRO A 529 -4.16 22.31 24.69
C PRO A 529 -4.86 23.67 24.59
N PHE A 530 -5.28 24.27 25.71
CA PHE A 530 -5.85 25.62 25.81
C PHE A 530 -4.81 26.72 26.02
N ILE A 531 -3.56 26.39 26.31
CA ILE A 531 -2.49 27.37 26.47
C ILE A 531 -1.76 27.51 25.13
N SER A 532 -2.41 28.21 24.20
CA SER A 532 -1.75 28.83 23.05
C SER A 532 -0.87 29.98 23.53
N ILE A 533 0.26 29.70 24.19
CA ILE A 533 1.28 30.74 24.36
C ILE A 533 2.04 30.80 23.04
N GLY A 534 1.83 31.89 22.31
CA GLY A 534 2.75 32.32 21.26
C GLY A 534 4.08 32.69 21.89
N ILE A 535 4.89 31.68 22.24
CA ILE A 535 6.28 31.88 22.61
C ILE A 535 7.00 32.16 21.30
N ARG A 536 7.49 33.40 21.13
CA ARG A 536 8.26 33.78 19.95
C ARG A 536 9.61 33.06 20.05
N ASP A 537 10.18 32.66 18.92
CA ASP A 537 11.50 31.97 18.85
C ASP A 537 12.60 32.69 19.65
N GLN A 538 12.49 34.02 19.80
CA GLN A 538 13.40 34.86 20.58
C GLN A 538 13.38 34.54 22.08
N ASP A 539 12.24 34.16 22.64
CA ASP A 539 12.10 33.85 24.07
C ASP A 539 12.74 32.49 24.41
N LEU A 540 12.65 31.52 23.49
CA LEU A 540 13.34 30.23 23.62
C LEU A 540 14.86 30.39 23.49
N GLN A 541 15.33 31.26 22.57
CA GLN A 541 16.75 31.57 22.46
C GLN A 541 17.29 32.26 23.72
N PHE A 542 16.51 33.15 24.36
CA PHE A 542 16.91 33.81 25.60
C PHE A 542 17.03 32.82 26.77
N ILE A 543 16.10 31.87 26.89
CA ILE A 543 16.15 30.82 27.92
C ILE A 543 17.36 29.89 27.70
N PHE A 544 17.63 29.50 26.45
CA PHE A 544 18.79 28.67 26.12
C PHE A 544 20.11 29.40 26.35
N LYS A 545 20.23 30.69 25.98
CA LYS A 545 21.43 31.51 26.24
C LYS A 545 21.73 31.64 27.73
N ASN A 546 20.69 31.83 28.56
CA ASN A 546 20.86 31.93 30.01
C ASN A 546 21.23 30.59 30.67
N HIS A 547 20.81 29.46 30.10
CA HIS A 547 21.24 28.14 30.56
C HIS A 547 22.67 27.79 30.12
N LEU A 548 23.08 28.18 28.90
CA LEU A 548 24.47 28.00 28.43
C LEU A 548 25.45 28.88 29.22
N ALA A 549 25.11 30.15 29.44
CA ALA A 549 25.96 31.07 30.22
C ALA A 549 26.13 30.61 31.69
N ARG A 550 25.13 29.93 32.27
CA ARG A 550 25.24 29.31 33.61
C ARG A 550 26.07 28.04 33.62
N ALA A 551 26.25 27.37 32.48
CA ALA A 551 27.14 26.22 32.34
C ALA A 551 28.60 26.66 32.15
N GLU A 552 28.84 27.71 31.37
CA GLU A 552 30.16 28.30 31.14
C GLU A 552 30.76 28.94 32.41
N LEU A 553 29.93 29.55 33.27
CA LEU A 553 30.37 30.08 34.58
C LEU A 553 30.82 28.99 35.57
N LYS A 554 30.55 27.71 35.32
CA LYS A 554 31.07 26.59 36.14
C LYS A 554 32.41 26.05 35.66
N THR A 555 32.80 26.32 34.41
CA THR A 555 34.09 25.89 33.85
C THR A 555 35.22 26.87 34.17
N ASP A 556 34.92 28.16 34.34
CA ASP A 556 35.94 29.17 34.69
C ASP A 556 36.39 29.10 36.17
N SER A 557 35.64 28.40 37.05
CA SER A 557 36.05 28.16 38.44
C SER A 557 37.09 27.03 38.62
N LEU A 558 37.66 26.52 37.53
CA LEU A 558 38.68 25.45 37.52
C LEU A 558 40.01 25.86 36.84
N GLN A 559 40.27 27.17 36.72
CA GLN A 559 41.62 27.70 36.44
C GLN A 559 42.13 28.51 37.63
N ILE A 560 42.78 27.83 38.58
CA ILE A 560 43.92 28.32 39.38
C ILE A 560 44.93 27.18 39.44
#